data_AF-A0A0A0S1P9-F1
#
_entry.id   AF-A0A0A0S1P9-F1
#
_cell.length_a   1.000
_cell.length_b   1.000
_cell.length_c   1.000
_cell.angle_alpha   90.00
_cell.angle_beta   90.00
_cell.angle_gamma   90.00
#
_symmetry.space_group_name_H-M   'P 1'
#
loop_
_entity.id
_entity.type
_entity.pdbx_description
1 polymer ?
#
loop_
_entity_poly.entity_id
_entity_poly.type
_entity_poly.pdbx_seq_one_letter_code
_entity_poly.pdbx_strand_id
1 'polypeptide(L)'
;QELINNIAKGHGGISVFAGVGERTREGNDLYYEMTDAGVITKTAMVFGQMNEPPGARMRVALSGLTMAEYFRDEMGQDVLLFIDNIFRFTQAGSEVSALLGRMPSAVGYQPTLATEMGKLQERITSTNKGSVTSIQAVYVPADDYTDPAPATTFAHLDSTTNLERKLSEMGIYPAVDPLASTSRALAPEIVGQEHYDVARKVQSTLQRYNELQD
;
A
#
# COMPACT_ATOMS: atom_id res chain seq x y z
N GLN A 1 0.61 -10.97 -3.04
CA GLN A 1 0.81 -11.89 -4.19
C GLN A 1 -0.52 -12.25 -4.85
N GLU A 2 -1.50 -12.82 -4.14
CA GLU A 2 -2.82 -13.14 -4.71
C GLU A 2 -3.56 -11.94 -5.33
N LEU A 3 -3.52 -10.76 -4.70
CA LEU A 3 -4.10 -9.54 -5.27
C LEU A 3 -3.50 -9.18 -6.64
N ILE A 4 -2.18 -9.38 -6.81
CA ILE A 4 -1.52 -9.13 -8.10
C ILE A 4 -2.01 -10.16 -9.13
N ASN A 5 -2.06 -11.44 -8.78
CA ASN A 5 -2.51 -12.49 -9.68
C ASN A 5 -3.98 -12.32 -10.09
N ASN A 6 -4.88 -12.07 -9.15
CA ASN A 6 -6.32 -11.96 -9.39
C ASN A 6 -6.66 -10.67 -10.15
N ILE A 7 -6.07 -9.54 -9.76
CA ILE A 7 -6.36 -8.28 -10.43
C ILE A 7 -5.61 -8.21 -11.77
N ALA A 8 -4.37 -8.69 -11.92
CA ALA A 8 -3.69 -8.69 -13.23
C ALA A 8 -4.30 -9.68 -14.24
N LYS A 9 -4.96 -10.75 -13.78
CA LYS A 9 -5.71 -11.66 -14.67
C LYS A 9 -7.11 -11.14 -14.99
N GLY A 10 -7.78 -10.48 -14.04
CA GLY A 10 -9.14 -9.97 -14.19
C GLY A 10 -9.24 -8.59 -14.85
N HIS A 11 -8.31 -7.68 -14.54
CA HIS A 11 -8.15 -6.40 -15.21
C HIS A 11 -7.24 -6.56 -16.42
N GLY A 12 -7.68 -6.05 -17.57
CA GLY A 12 -6.83 -5.90 -18.76
C GLY A 12 -5.74 -4.84 -18.64
N GLY A 13 -5.63 -4.17 -17.48
CA GLY A 13 -4.73 -3.06 -17.21
C GLY A 13 -3.27 -3.47 -16.97
N ILE A 14 -2.39 -2.48 -16.91
CA ILE A 14 -0.96 -2.65 -16.66
C ILE A 14 -0.71 -2.55 -15.16
N SER A 15 0.25 -3.32 -14.66
CA SER A 15 0.70 -3.26 -13.26
C SER A 15 2.10 -2.67 -13.17
N VAL A 16 2.35 -1.90 -12.12
CA VAL A 16 3.68 -1.42 -11.75
C VAL A 16 3.95 -1.83 -10.31
N PHE A 17 5.05 -2.54 -10.08
CA PHE A 17 5.51 -2.93 -8.76
C PHE A 17 6.72 -2.08 -8.36
N ALA A 18 6.64 -1.42 -7.22
CA ALA A 18 7.72 -0.64 -6.62
C ALA A 18 8.17 -1.29 -5.30
N GLY A 19 9.25 -2.06 -5.36
CA GLY A 19 9.91 -2.68 -4.21
C GLY A 19 10.81 -1.70 -3.49
N VAL A 20 10.29 -1.01 -2.47
CA VAL A 20 10.96 -0.02 -1.65
C VAL A 20 11.57 -0.67 -0.42
N GLY A 21 12.89 -0.84 -0.42
CA GLY A 21 13.61 -1.38 0.74
C GLY A 21 13.20 -2.82 1.07
N GLU A 22 12.88 -3.62 0.06
CA GLU A 22 12.55 -5.04 0.18
C GLU A 22 13.79 -5.92 0.23
N ARG A 23 13.63 -7.18 0.66
CA ARG A 23 14.73 -8.15 0.61
C ARG A 23 14.94 -8.63 -0.83
N THR A 24 16.20 -8.77 -1.23
CA THR A 24 16.55 -9.27 -2.58
C THR A 24 15.94 -10.63 -2.88
N ARG A 25 15.85 -11.49 -1.85
CA ARG A 25 15.20 -12.80 -1.96
C ARG A 25 13.70 -12.67 -2.29
N GLU A 26 12.98 -11.81 -1.57
CA GLU A 26 11.54 -11.60 -1.76
C GLU A 26 11.25 -11.01 -3.16
N GLY A 27 12.09 -10.08 -3.63
CA GLY A 27 12.01 -9.56 -5.00
C GLY A 27 12.29 -10.61 -6.08
N ASN A 28 13.27 -11.49 -5.85
CA ASN A 28 13.56 -12.60 -6.75
C ASN A 28 12.41 -13.61 -6.83
N ASP A 29 11.87 -14.00 -5.66
CA ASP A 29 10.76 -14.95 -5.58
C ASP A 29 9.52 -14.40 -6.31
N LEU A 30 9.23 -13.10 -6.11
CA LEU A 30 8.14 -12.41 -6.81
C LEU A 30 8.33 -12.36 -8.33
N TYR A 31 9.56 -12.14 -8.81
CA TYR A 31 9.85 -12.13 -10.25
C TYR A 31 9.54 -13.48 -10.91
N TYR A 32 9.97 -14.58 -10.29
CA TYR A 32 9.68 -15.92 -10.81
C TYR A 32 8.20 -16.26 -10.71
N GLU A 33 7.53 -15.91 -9.60
CA GLU A 33 6.09 -16.12 -9.45
C GLU A 33 5.28 -15.39 -10.53
N MET A 34 5.62 -14.13 -10.83
CA MET A 34 4.99 -13.36 -11.91
C MET A 34 5.27 -13.94 -13.30
N THR A 35 6.46 -14.52 -13.48
CA THR A 35 6.86 -15.17 -14.73
C THR A 35 6.06 -16.45 -14.93
N ASP A 36 5.98 -17.31 -13.92
CA ASP A 36 5.24 -18.57 -13.94
C ASP A 36 3.73 -18.34 -14.07
N ALA A 37 3.21 -17.27 -13.49
CA ALA A 37 1.82 -16.86 -13.64
C ALA A 37 1.51 -16.21 -15.00
N GLY A 38 2.52 -15.89 -15.82
CA GLY A 38 2.39 -15.25 -17.14
C GLY A 38 2.01 -13.77 -17.09
N VAL A 39 2.06 -13.14 -15.91
CA VAL A 39 1.65 -11.72 -15.72
C VAL A 39 2.82 -10.75 -15.88
N ILE A 40 4.06 -11.26 -15.90
CA ILE A 40 5.29 -10.45 -16.04
C ILE A 40 5.28 -9.57 -17.30
N THR A 41 4.66 -10.01 -18.39
CA THR A 41 4.58 -9.25 -19.65
C THR A 41 3.74 -7.98 -19.55
N LYS A 42 2.87 -7.89 -18.54
CA LYS A 42 2.02 -6.72 -18.25
C LYS A 42 2.43 -5.99 -16.98
N THR A 43 3.61 -6.31 -16.44
CA THR A 43 4.08 -5.77 -15.17
C THR A 43 5.44 -5.12 -15.33
N ALA A 44 5.54 -3.84 -14.98
CA ALA A 44 6.82 -3.18 -14.77
C ALA A 44 7.26 -3.39 -13.32
N MET A 45 8.48 -3.86 -13.08
CA MET A 45 9.02 -4.05 -11.73
C MET A 45 10.19 -3.10 -11.51
N VAL A 46 10.11 -2.31 -10.44
CA VAL A 46 11.13 -1.34 -10.03
C VAL A 46 11.55 -1.69 -8.62
N PHE A 47 12.85 -1.93 -8.42
CA PHE A 47 13.38 -2.39 -7.14
C PHE A 47 14.45 -1.44 -6.62
N GLY A 48 14.39 -1.16 -5.31
CA GLY A 48 15.38 -0.41 -4.55
C GLY A 48 15.59 -1.17 -3.25
N GLN A 49 16.47 -2.16 -3.29
CA GLN A 49 16.56 -3.22 -2.29
C GLN A 49 17.13 -2.71 -0.94
N MET A 50 16.99 -3.47 0.14
CA MET A 50 17.51 -3.09 1.47
C MET A 50 19.02 -2.80 1.49
N ASN A 51 19.79 -3.45 0.62
CA ASN A 51 21.24 -3.25 0.53
C ASN A 51 21.63 -1.96 -0.22
N GLU A 52 20.67 -1.22 -0.77
CA GLU A 52 20.92 0.05 -1.42
C GLU A 52 20.99 1.22 -0.43
N PRO A 53 21.75 2.29 -0.77
CA PRO A 53 21.85 3.47 0.06
C PRO A 53 20.47 4.13 0.26
N PRO A 54 20.25 4.82 1.39
CA PRO A 54 18.95 5.41 1.71
C PRO A 54 18.46 6.39 0.65
N GLY A 55 19.35 7.10 -0.06
CA GLY A 55 18.96 7.96 -1.17
C GLY A 55 18.25 7.22 -2.32
N ALA A 56 18.69 6.00 -2.64
CA ALA A 56 18.07 5.18 -3.69
C ALA A 56 16.70 4.64 -3.23
N ARG A 57 16.64 4.08 -2.00
CA ARG A 57 15.38 3.63 -1.38
C ARG A 57 14.34 4.75 -1.27
N MET A 58 14.75 5.96 -0.93
CA MET A 58 13.86 7.13 -0.85
C MET A 58 13.36 7.64 -2.22
N ARG A 59 13.89 7.13 -3.35
CA ARG A 59 13.50 7.57 -4.71
C ARG A 59 12.86 6.48 -5.55
N VAL A 60 13.00 5.21 -5.17
CA VAL A 60 12.48 4.11 -5.97
C VAL A 60 10.95 4.12 -6.09
N ALA A 61 10.23 4.50 -5.02
CA ALA A 61 8.77 4.67 -5.06
C ALA A 61 8.34 5.68 -6.13
N LEU A 62 9.06 6.81 -6.23
CA LEU A 62 8.80 7.85 -7.23
C LEU A 62 9.13 7.37 -8.65
N SER A 63 10.12 6.48 -8.80
CA SER A 63 10.48 5.90 -10.08
C SER A 63 9.38 4.96 -10.59
N GLY A 64 8.86 4.09 -9.72
CA GLY A 64 7.69 3.26 -10.02
C GLY A 64 6.46 4.11 -10.33
N LEU A 65 6.19 5.15 -9.53
CA LEU A 65 5.09 6.06 -9.78
C LEU A 65 5.21 6.78 -11.13
N THR A 66 6.41 7.20 -11.53
CA THR A 66 6.62 7.87 -12.83
C THR A 66 6.28 6.95 -13.99
N MET A 67 6.60 5.65 -13.89
CA MET A 67 6.18 4.67 -14.89
C MET A 67 4.65 4.49 -14.91
N ALA A 68 4.02 4.44 -13.74
CA ALA A 68 2.57 4.35 -13.63
C ALA A 68 1.88 5.60 -14.21
N GLU A 69 2.41 6.79 -13.96
CA GLU A 69 1.89 8.04 -14.52
C GLU A 69 2.03 8.10 -16.05
N TYR A 70 3.10 7.55 -16.63
CA TYR A 70 3.20 7.45 -18.09
C TYR A 70 2.05 6.61 -18.67
N PHE A 71 1.77 5.44 -18.08
CA PHE A 71 0.64 4.61 -18.51
C PHE A 71 -0.72 5.31 -18.30
N ARG A 72 -0.87 6.08 -17.22
CA ARG A 72 -2.08 6.88 -16.95
C ARG A 72 -2.27 8.04 -17.93
N ASP A 73 -1.25 8.87 -18.10
CA ASP A 73 -1.38 10.21 -18.71
C ASP A 73 -1.07 10.23 -20.21
N GLU A 74 -0.16 9.36 -20.67
CA GLU A 74 0.22 9.27 -22.08
C GLU A 74 -0.51 8.13 -22.79
N MET A 75 -0.66 6.98 -22.12
CA MET A 75 -1.37 5.82 -22.70
C MET A 75 -2.87 5.77 -22.36
N GLY A 76 -3.33 6.59 -21.40
CA GLY A 76 -4.75 6.67 -21.02
C GLY A 76 -5.28 5.37 -20.41
N GLN A 77 -4.46 4.66 -19.65
CA GLN A 77 -4.79 3.35 -19.11
C GLN A 77 -5.07 3.39 -17.61
N ASP A 78 -5.81 2.39 -17.14
CA ASP A 78 -5.96 2.09 -15.72
C ASP A 78 -4.79 1.23 -15.26
N VAL A 79 -4.07 1.72 -14.25
CA VAL A 79 -2.82 1.16 -13.77
C VAL A 79 -2.97 0.73 -12.33
N LEU A 80 -2.46 -0.46 -12.03
CA LEU A 80 -2.31 -0.94 -10.65
C LEU A 80 -0.90 -0.65 -10.17
N LEU A 81 -0.76 0.14 -9.12
CA LEU A 81 0.54 0.44 -8.52
C LEU A 81 0.69 -0.30 -7.19
N PHE A 82 1.65 -1.20 -7.10
CA PHE A 82 2.00 -1.88 -5.87
C PHE A 82 3.22 -1.20 -5.25
N ILE A 83 3.11 -0.72 -4.01
CA ILE A 83 4.25 -0.18 -3.26
C ILE A 83 4.47 -1.06 -2.04
N ASP A 84 5.58 -1.80 -2.05
CA ASP A 84 5.99 -2.64 -0.94
C ASP A 84 7.43 -2.26 -0.57
N ASN A 85 7.72 -1.58 0.54
CA ASN A 85 6.82 -1.12 1.59
C ASN A 85 6.86 0.42 1.74
N ILE A 86 5.71 1.07 1.87
CA ILE A 86 5.66 2.55 1.97
C ILE A 86 6.33 3.07 3.24
N PHE A 87 6.35 2.28 4.31
CA PHE A 87 7.09 2.64 5.53
C PHE A 87 8.59 2.76 5.26
N ARG A 88 9.15 1.93 4.37
CA ARG A 88 10.59 1.97 4.02
C ARG A 88 10.96 3.23 3.25
N PHE A 89 10.03 3.83 2.51
CA PHE A 89 10.20 5.16 1.92
C PHE A 89 10.42 6.22 3.00
N THR A 90 9.57 6.20 4.04
CA THR A 90 9.70 7.10 5.19
C THR A 90 10.99 6.86 5.96
N GLN A 91 11.33 5.60 6.25
CA GLN A 91 12.56 5.24 6.95
C GLN A 91 13.81 5.75 6.21
N ALA A 92 13.87 5.53 4.90
CA ALA A 92 14.95 6.04 4.06
C ALA A 92 15.01 7.57 4.07
N GLY A 93 13.86 8.25 4.13
CA GLY A 93 13.76 9.70 4.30
C GLY A 93 14.37 10.20 5.61
N SER A 94 14.10 9.53 6.73
CA SER A 94 14.73 9.82 8.03
C SER A 94 16.25 9.68 7.97
N GLU A 95 16.75 8.60 7.35
CA GLU A 95 18.19 8.36 7.19
C GLU A 95 18.85 9.47 6.34
N VAL A 96 18.25 9.83 5.20
CA VAL A 96 18.75 10.94 4.35
C VAL A 96 18.72 12.27 5.11
N SER A 97 17.63 12.54 5.85
CA SER A 97 17.49 13.79 6.62
C SER A 97 18.57 13.92 7.70
N ALA A 98 18.91 12.82 8.38
CA ALA A 98 19.99 12.79 9.36
C ALA A 98 21.36 13.07 8.70
N LEU A 99 21.63 12.46 7.53
CA LEU A 99 22.86 12.72 6.77
C LEU A 99 22.98 14.17 6.29
N LEU A 100 21.85 14.84 6.02
CA LEU A 100 21.80 16.26 5.67
C LEU A 100 21.93 17.20 6.88
N GLY A 101 22.07 16.67 8.10
CA GLY A 101 22.22 17.48 9.32
C GLY A 101 20.94 18.22 9.73
N ARG A 102 19.77 17.77 9.27
CA ARG A 102 18.49 18.35 9.69
C ARG A 102 18.16 17.90 11.10
N MET A 103 17.61 18.80 11.91
CA MET A 103 17.10 18.42 13.23
C MET A 103 15.94 17.43 13.09
N PRO A 104 15.92 16.31 13.83
CA PRO A 104 14.82 15.36 13.80
C PRO A 104 13.57 15.96 14.42
N SER A 105 12.41 15.48 13.97
CA SER A 105 11.10 15.81 14.51
C SER A 105 10.63 14.73 15.51
N ALA A 106 9.32 14.63 15.74
CA ALA A 106 8.71 13.63 16.60
C ALA A 106 9.20 12.22 16.28
N VAL A 107 9.54 11.46 17.32
CA VAL A 107 9.95 10.04 17.24
C VAL A 107 11.19 9.80 16.34
N GLY A 108 11.94 10.85 15.98
CA GLY A 108 13.16 10.74 15.17
C GLY A 108 12.94 10.81 13.66
N TYR A 109 11.73 11.09 13.19
CA TYR A 109 11.45 11.26 11.76
C TYR A 109 11.98 12.58 11.20
N GLN A 110 12.11 12.66 9.87
CA GLN A 110 12.47 13.89 9.20
C GLN A 110 11.39 14.97 9.38
N PRO A 111 11.76 16.27 9.52
CA PRO A 111 10.77 17.35 9.64
C PRO A 111 9.95 17.56 8.36
N THR A 112 10.38 16.98 7.24
CA THR A 112 9.72 17.03 5.92
C THR A 112 8.80 15.84 5.66
N LEU A 113 8.53 14.98 6.66
CA LEU A 113 7.79 13.73 6.50
C LEU A 113 6.46 13.92 5.77
N ALA A 114 5.60 14.80 6.29
CA ALA A 114 4.29 15.06 5.71
C ALA A 114 4.37 15.60 4.28
N THR A 115 5.33 16.50 4.01
CA THR A 115 5.51 17.07 2.67
C THR A 115 6.02 16.03 1.67
N GLU A 116 6.94 15.17 2.07
CA GLU A 116 7.50 14.13 1.20
C GLU A 116 6.49 13.02 0.94
N MET A 117 5.73 12.61 1.96
CA MET A 117 4.62 11.68 1.81
C MET A 117 3.55 12.26 0.87
N GLY A 118 3.09 13.49 1.12
CA GLY A 118 2.08 14.12 0.26
C GLY A 118 2.54 14.26 -1.19
N LYS A 119 3.80 14.61 -1.44
CA LYS A 119 4.33 14.68 -2.83
C LYS A 119 4.30 13.34 -3.57
N LEU A 120 4.37 12.22 -2.85
CA LEU A 120 4.25 10.89 -3.43
C LEU A 120 2.77 10.51 -3.58
N GLN A 121 1.99 10.63 -2.50
CA GLN A 121 0.61 10.15 -2.44
C GLN A 121 -0.34 10.96 -3.33
N GLU A 122 -0.24 12.28 -3.39
CA GLU A 122 -1.15 13.13 -4.19
C GLU A 122 -1.01 12.90 -5.70
N ARG A 123 0.10 12.32 -6.15
CA ARG A 123 0.31 11.90 -7.54
C ARG A 123 -0.38 10.58 -7.87
N ILE A 124 -0.67 9.77 -6.86
CA ILE A 124 -1.41 8.50 -6.98
C ILE A 124 -2.90 8.84 -6.97
N THR A 125 -3.44 9.10 -8.16
CA THR A 125 -4.84 9.48 -8.30
C THR A 125 -5.35 9.17 -9.69
N SER A 126 -6.68 9.18 -9.81
CA SER A 126 -7.41 9.10 -11.08
C SER A 126 -7.51 10.49 -11.72
N THR A 127 -7.24 10.56 -13.02
CA THR A 127 -7.37 11.78 -13.81
C THR A 127 -8.46 11.60 -14.87
N ASN A 128 -8.70 12.62 -15.69
CA ASN A 128 -9.62 12.52 -16.82
C ASN A 128 -9.09 11.65 -17.97
N LYS A 129 -7.83 11.20 -17.91
CA LYS A 129 -7.20 10.40 -18.97
C LYS A 129 -7.12 8.91 -18.62
N GLY A 130 -6.96 8.58 -17.35
CA GLY A 130 -6.80 7.22 -16.85
C GLY A 130 -6.72 7.22 -15.33
N SER A 131 -6.49 6.05 -14.73
CA SER A 131 -6.39 5.91 -13.27
C SER A 131 -5.12 5.23 -12.80
N VAL A 132 -4.68 5.59 -11.59
CA VAL A 132 -3.70 4.82 -10.84
C VAL A 132 -4.37 4.37 -9.55
N THR A 133 -4.63 3.07 -9.44
CA THR A 133 -5.11 2.44 -8.21
C THR A 133 -3.92 1.84 -7.48
N SER A 134 -3.58 2.38 -6.31
CA SER A 134 -2.43 1.86 -5.55
C SER A 134 -2.83 0.88 -4.45
N ILE A 135 -2.06 -0.19 -4.30
CA ILE A 135 -2.08 -1.08 -3.14
C ILE A 135 -0.72 -0.93 -2.46
N GLN A 136 -0.72 -0.47 -1.22
CA GLN A 136 0.50 -0.13 -0.49
C GLN A 136 0.59 -0.95 0.78
N ALA A 137 1.70 -1.67 0.96
CA ALA A 137 1.98 -2.33 2.22
C ALA A 137 2.47 -1.28 3.23
N VAL A 138 1.79 -1.17 4.36
CA VAL A 138 2.14 -0.25 5.46
C VAL A 138 2.61 -1.09 6.64
N TYR A 139 3.89 -1.02 6.97
CA TYR A 139 4.40 -1.59 8.21
C TYR A 139 4.13 -0.63 9.38
N VAL A 140 3.42 -1.09 10.41
CA VAL A 140 3.16 -0.34 11.64
C VAL A 140 4.21 -0.74 12.69
N PRO A 141 5.11 0.17 13.10
CA PRO A 141 6.13 -0.14 14.09
C PRO A 141 5.51 -0.45 15.46
N ALA A 142 5.87 -1.57 16.06
CA ALA A 142 5.44 -1.97 17.40
C ALA A 142 3.92 -1.94 17.63
N ASP A 143 3.12 -2.16 16.57
CA ASP A 143 1.66 -2.06 16.57
C ASP A 143 1.11 -0.68 17.03
N ASP A 144 1.94 0.36 16.97
CA ASP A 144 1.58 1.73 17.34
C ASP A 144 1.08 2.54 16.13
N TYR A 145 -0.25 2.61 15.98
CA TYR A 145 -0.92 3.41 14.95
C TYR A 145 -0.77 4.92 15.15
N THR A 146 -0.29 5.36 16.31
CA THR A 146 -0.06 6.79 16.61
C THR A 146 1.33 7.26 16.19
N ASP A 147 2.20 6.34 15.74
CA ASP A 147 3.49 6.69 15.16
C ASP A 147 3.28 7.64 13.96
N PRO A 148 4.09 8.71 13.83
CA PRO A 148 3.94 9.70 12.77
C PRO A 148 3.94 9.12 11.35
N ALA A 149 4.69 8.05 11.07
CA ALA A 149 4.80 7.47 9.74
C ALA A 149 3.49 6.81 9.26
N PRO A 150 2.91 5.81 9.96
CA PRO A 150 1.62 5.25 9.60
C PRO A 150 0.51 6.30 9.70
N ALA A 151 0.49 7.16 10.74
CA ALA A 151 -0.53 8.19 10.89
C ALA A 151 -0.59 9.15 9.69
N THR A 152 0.57 9.59 9.19
CA THR A 152 0.65 10.45 8.00
C THR A 152 0.25 9.69 6.74
N THR A 153 0.60 8.40 6.63
CA THR A 153 0.24 7.58 5.47
C THR A 153 -1.27 7.35 5.40
N PHE A 154 -1.91 7.01 6.53
CA PHE A 154 -3.35 6.73 6.59
C PHE A 154 -4.21 7.93 6.19
N ALA A 155 -3.74 9.16 6.42
CA ALA A 155 -4.45 10.35 5.99
C ALA A 155 -4.68 10.43 4.46
N HIS A 156 -3.82 9.77 3.67
CA HIS A 156 -3.91 9.74 2.21
C HIS A 156 -4.60 8.48 1.66
N LEU A 157 -4.91 7.47 2.49
CA LEU A 157 -5.52 6.23 2.01
C LEU A 157 -7.05 6.32 2.00
N ASP A 158 -7.67 5.90 0.91
CA ASP A 158 -9.12 5.81 0.79
C ASP A 158 -9.71 4.57 1.46
N SER A 159 -8.91 3.52 1.60
CA SER A 159 -9.29 2.26 2.24
C SER A 159 -8.10 1.66 2.96
N THR A 160 -8.38 1.04 4.11
CA THR A 160 -7.39 0.34 4.94
C THR A 160 -7.83 -1.10 5.12
N THR A 161 -6.91 -2.04 4.91
CA THR A 161 -7.12 -3.46 5.18
C THR A 161 -6.12 -3.88 6.24
N ASN A 162 -6.61 -4.09 7.45
CA ASN A 162 -5.78 -4.42 8.59
C ASN A 162 -5.64 -5.93 8.71
N LEU A 163 -4.41 -6.40 8.88
CA LEU A 163 -4.10 -7.81 9.05
C LEU A 163 -3.76 -8.10 10.51
N GLU A 164 -4.48 -9.02 11.13
CA GLU A 164 -4.28 -9.36 12.54
C GLU A 164 -3.64 -10.75 12.73
N ARG A 165 -2.67 -10.82 13.64
CA ARG A 165 -2.00 -12.07 13.98
C ARG A 165 -2.95 -13.09 14.61
N LYS A 166 -3.86 -12.65 15.49
CA LYS A 166 -4.83 -13.53 16.16
C LYS A 166 -5.67 -14.34 15.16
N LEU A 167 -6.09 -13.72 14.05
CA LEU A 167 -6.84 -14.41 13.00
C LEU A 167 -6.01 -15.47 12.28
N SER A 168 -4.73 -15.17 12.01
CA SER A 168 -3.80 -16.14 11.40
C SER A 168 -3.50 -17.33 12.32
N GLU A 169 -3.41 -17.10 13.64
CA GLU A 169 -3.21 -18.13 14.66
C GLU A 169 -4.43 -19.07 14.77
N MET A 170 -5.63 -18.56 14.47
CA MET A 170 -6.85 -19.36 14.33
C MET A 170 -6.94 -20.12 13.00
N GLY A 171 -5.99 -19.92 12.09
CA GLY A 171 -5.97 -20.56 10.76
C GLY A 171 -6.83 -19.85 9.71
N ILE A 172 -7.26 -18.60 9.95
CA ILE A 172 -8.06 -17.82 9.00
C ILE A 172 -7.13 -17.08 8.02
N TYR A 173 -7.26 -17.38 6.72
CA TYR A 173 -6.51 -16.73 5.64
C TYR A 173 -7.46 -16.28 4.51
N PRO A 174 -7.37 -15.02 4.04
CA PRO A 174 -6.47 -13.96 4.51
C PRO A 174 -6.85 -13.46 5.91
N ALA A 175 -5.85 -13.09 6.72
CA ALA A 175 -6.01 -12.68 8.13
C ALA A 175 -6.53 -11.25 8.29
N VAL A 176 -7.55 -10.86 7.50
CA VAL A 176 -8.13 -9.53 7.48
C VAL A 176 -9.07 -9.34 8.66
N ASP A 177 -8.85 -8.31 9.46
CA ASP A 177 -9.80 -7.91 10.50
C ASP A 177 -10.97 -7.14 9.89
N PRO A 178 -12.20 -7.70 9.94
CA PRO A 178 -13.39 -7.09 9.35
C PRO A 178 -13.92 -5.86 10.12
N LEU A 179 -13.48 -5.65 11.35
CA LEU A 179 -13.90 -4.53 12.21
C LEU A 179 -12.91 -3.37 12.14
N ALA A 180 -11.60 -3.65 12.10
CA ALA A 180 -10.57 -2.62 11.98
C ALA A 180 -10.34 -2.15 10.53
N SER A 181 -10.67 -2.96 9.53
CA SER A 181 -10.57 -2.57 8.11
C SER A 181 -11.70 -1.62 7.71
N THR A 182 -11.38 -0.59 6.93
CA THR A 182 -12.35 0.45 6.54
C THR A 182 -12.20 0.83 5.07
N SER A 183 -13.27 1.38 4.48
CA SER A 183 -13.22 1.93 3.13
C SER A 183 -14.19 3.10 3.03
N ARG A 184 -13.74 4.21 2.42
CA ARG A 184 -14.62 5.33 2.05
C ARG A 184 -15.66 4.93 1.01
N ALA A 185 -15.39 3.91 0.20
CA ALA A 185 -16.33 3.40 -0.79
C ALA A 185 -17.50 2.62 -0.16
N LEU A 186 -17.41 2.21 1.11
CA LEU A 186 -18.50 1.54 1.82
C LEU A 186 -19.57 2.56 2.27
N ALA A 187 -20.24 3.15 1.28
CA ALA A 187 -21.34 4.09 1.44
C ALA A 187 -22.51 3.67 0.53
N PRO A 188 -23.78 3.76 0.98
CA PRO A 188 -24.93 3.32 0.18
C PRO A 188 -25.01 3.96 -1.21
N GLU A 189 -24.58 5.21 -1.34
CA GLU A 189 -24.53 5.97 -2.58
C GLU A 189 -23.49 5.46 -3.59
N ILE A 190 -22.48 4.70 -3.14
CA ILE A 190 -21.43 4.12 -3.99
C ILE A 190 -21.71 2.64 -4.26
N VAL A 191 -21.94 1.84 -3.21
CA VAL A 191 -22.09 0.38 -3.33
C VAL A 191 -23.53 -0.11 -3.46
N GLY A 192 -24.51 0.78 -3.28
CA GLY A 192 -25.93 0.44 -3.19
C GLY A 192 -26.36 0.04 -1.78
N GLN A 193 -27.66 0.21 -1.52
CA GLN A 193 -28.24 -0.01 -0.19
C GLN A 193 -28.08 -1.45 0.29
N GLU A 194 -28.35 -2.42 -0.58
CA GLU A 194 -28.28 -3.84 -0.22
C GLU A 194 -26.86 -4.26 0.21
N HIS A 195 -25.83 -3.89 -0.56
CA HIS A 195 -24.45 -4.20 -0.23
C HIS A 195 -24.04 -3.55 1.09
N TYR A 196 -24.39 -2.27 1.28
CA TYR A 196 -24.11 -1.56 2.52
C TYR A 196 -24.75 -2.24 3.74
N ASP A 197 -26.04 -2.58 3.66
CA ASP A 197 -26.79 -3.19 4.76
C ASP A 197 -26.24 -4.58 5.13
N VAL A 198 -25.90 -5.38 4.12
CA VAL A 198 -25.27 -6.69 4.33
C VAL A 198 -23.92 -6.53 5.03
N ALA A 199 -23.06 -5.64 4.54
CA ALA A 199 -21.74 -5.40 5.14
C ALA A 199 -21.86 -4.92 6.60
N ARG A 200 -22.75 -3.96 6.88
CA ARG A 200 -22.99 -3.46 8.24
C ARG A 200 -23.56 -4.52 9.17
N LYS A 201 -24.44 -5.39 8.68
CA LYS A 201 -24.99 -6.49 9.47
C LYS A 201 -23.92 -7.51 9.85
N VAL A 202 -23.01 -7.84 8.93
CA VAL A 202 -21.85 -8.69 9.22
C VAL A 202 -20.98 -8.06 10.30
N GLN A 203 -20.61 -6.78 10.16
CA GLN A 203 -19.82 -6.07 11.16
C GLN A 203 -20.50 -6.03 12.53
N SER A 204 -21.79 -5.72 12.59
CA SER A 204 -22.55 -5.70 13.85
C SER A 204 -22.60 -7.08 14.52
N THR A 205 -22.74 -8.14 13.73
CA THR A 205 -22.77 -9.51 14.26
C THR A 205 -21.42 -9.90 14.85
N LEU A 206 -20.32 -9.57 14.17
CA LEU A 206 -18.96 -9.84 14.64
C LEU A 206 -18.58 -9.00 15.85
N GLN A 207 -18.97 -7.72 15.87
CA GLN A 207 -18.80 -6.86 17.04
C GLN A 207 -19.51 -7.47 18.27
N ARG A 208 -20.75 -7.94 18.08
CA ARG A 208 -21.50 -8.58 19.16
C ARG A 208 -20.87 -9.89 19.61
N TYR A 209 -20.28 -10.66 18.69
CA TYR A 209 -19.53 -11.87 19.04
C TYR A 209 -18.34 -11.55 19.94
N ASN A 210 -17.54 -10.53 19.60
CA ASN A 210 -16.39 -10.11 20.42
C ASN A 210 -16.83 -9.66 21.82
N GLU A 211 -17.90 -8.86 21.93
CA GLU A 211 -18.46 -8.44 23.23
C GLU A 211 -18.93 -9.62 24.12
N LEU A 212 -19.25 -10.77 23.53
CA LEU A 212 -19.69 -11.97 24.25
C LEU A 212 -18.53 -12.91 24.61
N GLN A 213 -17.34 -12.70 24.03
CA GLN A 213 -16.14 -13.42 24.41
C GLN A 213 -15.49 -12.84 25.67
N ASP A 214 -15.73 -11.55 25.95
CA ASP A 214 -15.38 -10.87 27.20
C ASP A 214 -16.29 -11.30 28.37
#